data_AF-A0A8J5M7Y7-F1
#
_entry.id   AF-A0A8J5M7Y7-F1
#
_cell.length_a   1.000
_cell.length_b   1.000
_cell.length_c   1.000
_cell.angle_alpha   90.00
_cell.angle_beta   90.00
_cell.angle_gamma   90.00
#
_symmetry.space_group_name_H-M   'P 1'
#
loop_
_entity.id
_entity.type
_entity.pdbx_description
1 polymer ?
#
loop_
_entity_poly.entity_id
_entity_poly.type
_entity_poly.pdbx_seq_one_letter_code
_entity_poly.pdbx_strand_id
1 'polypeptide(L)' 'MQRFNRSLNHLNHPLPSVLKSPFKLLDGPKSSTARNSDEIAKLFPNLFGQPSAKLVLAGSDPSDLPSSLKIWGCIV' A
#
# COMPACT_ATOMS: atom_id res chain seq x y z
N MET A 1 -7.56 5.92 -38.53
CA MET A 1 -6.85 5.98 -37.24
C MET A 1 -7.87 6.19 -36.13
N GLN A 2 -8.22 5.14 -35.37
CA GLN A 2 -9.17 5.23 -34.27
C GLN A 2 -8.42 5.57 -32.97
N ARG A 3 -8.74 6.72 -32.37
CA ARG A 3 -8.21 7.12 -31.07
C ARG A 3 -8.88 6.26 -29.98
N PHE A 4 -8.07 5.54 -29.22
CA PHE A 4 -8.52 4.67 -28.13
C PHE A 4 -8.95 5.54 -26.93
N ASN A 5 -10.24 5.88 -26.88
CA ASN A 5 -10.83 6.68 -25.80
C ASN A 5 -11.17 5.75 -24.62
N ARG A 6 -10.27 5.59 -23.64
CA ARG A 6 -10.61 4.92 -22.37
C ARG A 6 -11.33 5.91 -21.46
N SER A 7 -12.66 5.94 -21.56
CA SER A 7 -13.52 6.51 -20.52
C SER A 7 -13.35 5.68 -19.24
N LEU A 8 -12.64 6.21 -18.24
CA LEU A 8 -12.37 5.58 -16.93
C LEU A 8 -13.52 5.78 -15.93
N ASN A 9 -14.75 5.95 -16.42
CA ASN A 9 -15.88 6.40 -15.62
C ASN A 9 -17.00 5.37 -15.53
N HIS A 10 -16.72 4.11 -15.14
CA HIS A 10 -17.74 3.21 -14.55
C HIS A 10 -17.18 1.90 -13.99
N LEU A 11 -16.04 1.94 -13.31
CA LEU A 11 -15.41 0.74 -12.79
C LEU A 11 -15.89 0.48 -11.35
N ASN A 12 -17.12 -0.05 -11.23
CA ASN A 12 -17.61 -0.66 -10.00
C ASN A 12 -16.86 -1.99 -9.80
N HIS A 13 -15.56 -1.90 -9.52
CA HIS A 13 -14.74 -3.06 -9.25
C HIS A 13 -15.00 -3.55 -7.83
N PRO A 14 -15.09 -4.87 -7.61
CA PRO A 14 -15.20 -5.41 -6.27
C PRO A 14 -13.93 -5.09 -5.49
N LEU A 15 -13.99 -4.02 -4.70
CA LEU A 15 -12.97 -3.67 -3.73
C LEU A 15 -12.99 -4.71 -2.60
N PRO A 16 -11.82 -5.14 -2.10
CA PRO A 16 -11.73 -5.83 -0.83
C PRO A 16 -12.45 -5.05 0.28
N SER A 17 -13.19 -5.74 1.15
CA SER A 17 -13.99 -5.12 2.21
C SER A 17 -13.17 -4.19 3.10
N VAL A 18 -11.91 -4.54 3.35
CA VAL A 18 -10.97 -3.74 4.17
C VAL A 18 -10.69 -2.36 3.58
N LEU A 19 -10.77 -2.18 2.26
CA LEU A 19 -10.53 -0.88 1.60
C LEU A 19 -11.79 -0.01 1.51
N LYS A 20 -12.96 -0.53 1.91
CA LYS A 20 -14.23 0.22 1.89
C LYS A 20 -14.46 1.03 3.15
N SER A 21 -13.61 0.89 4.16
CA SER A 21 -13.75 1.53 5.47
C SER A 21 -12.37 1.87 6.01
N PRO A 22 -12.28 2.74 7.04
CA PRO A 22 -11.02 2.97 7.72
C PRO A 22 -10.38 1.65 8.17
N PHE A 23 -9.07 1.55 7.98
CA PHE A 23 -8.30 0.36 8.34
C PHE A 23 -7.07 0.73 9.15
N LYS A 24 -6.60 -0.22 9.94
CA LYS A 24 -5.33 -0.18 10.66
C LYS A 24 -4.32 -1.04 9.92
N LEU A 25 -3.07 -0.57 9.90
CA LEU A 25 -1.92 -1.32 9.39
C LEU A 25 -1.29 -2.08 10.56
N LEU A 26 -1.09 -3.39 10.38
CA LEU A 26 -0.37 -4.23 11.33
C LEU A 26 0.89 -4.79 10.67
N ASP A 27 1.99 -4.78 11.41
CA ASP A 27 3.22 -5.43 10.99
C ASP A 27 3.08 -6.96 11.09
N GLY A 28 3.53 -7.63 10.05
CA GLY A 28 3.65 -9.07 9.94
C GLY A 28 5.10 -9.55 10.06
N PRO A 29 5.38 -10.80 9.69
CA PRO A 29 6.74 -11.35 9.71
C PRO A 29 7.71 -10.52 8.87
N LYS A 30 8.97 -10.47 9.32
CA LYS A 30 10.06 -9.83 8.57
C LYS A 30 10.24 -10.50 7.22
N SER A 31 10.42 -9.69 6.18
CA SER A 31 10.71 -10.18 4.84
C SER A 31 12.12 -10.76 4.79
N SER A 32 12.28 -11.90 4.14
CA SER A 32 13.56 -12.54 3.89
C SER A 32 13.62 -13.02 2.45
N THR A 33 14.82 -13.10 1.88
CA THR A 33 15.04 -13.59 0.53
C THR A 33 15.28 -15.10 0.54
N ALA A 34 14.72 -15.82 -0.43
CA ALA A 34 14.88 -17.26 -0.52
C ALA A 34 16.33 -17.71 -0.77
N ARG A 35 17.21 -16.80 -1.23
CA ARG A 35 18.62 -17.10 -1.51
C ARG A 35 19.49 -15.88 -1.16
N ASN A 36 20.63 -16.14 -0.52
CA ASN A 36 21.68 -15.17 -0.21
C ASN A 36 21.20 -13.94 0.60
N SER A 37 20.71 -14.19 1.82
CA SER A 37 20.22 -13.16 2.75
C SER A 37 21.31 -12.13 3.10
N ASP A 38 22.54 -12.57 3.32
CA ASP A 38 23.60 -11.71 3.86
C ASP A 38 24.16 -10.73 2.83
N GLU A 39 24.26 -11.11 1.55
CA GLU A 39 24.68 -10.17 0.50
C GLU A 39 23.59 -9.15 0.18
N ILE A 40 22.32 -9.56 0.17
CA ILE A 40 21.21 -8.64 -0.13
C ILE A 40 21.01 -7.64 1.01
N ALA A 41 21.24 -8.07 2.27
CA ALA A 41 21.24 -7.17 3.42
C ALA A 41 22.29 -6.05 3.29
N LYS A 42 23.46 -6.35 2.70
CA LYS A 42 24.51 -5.33 2.45
C LYS A 42 24.13 -4.37 1.34
N LEU A 43 23.45 -4.84 0.29
CA LEU A 43 23.02 -4.00 -0.83
C LEU A 43 21.87 -3.05 -0.44
N PHE A 44 20.97 -3.50 0.44
CA PHE A 44 19.78 -2.74 0.82
C PHE A 44 19.60 -2.66 2.35
N PRO A 45 20.51 -1.97 3.06
CA PRO A 45 20.56 -1.99 4.53
C PRO A 45 19.30 -1.46 5.22
N ASN A 46 18.54 -0.57 4.56
CA ASN A 46 17.34 0.05 5.11
C ASN A 46 16.01 -0.57 4.59
N LEU A 47 16.10 -1.51 3.66
CA LEU A 47 14.92 -2.12 3.01
C LEU A 47 14.83 -3.62 3.32
N PHE A 48 15.97 -4.29 3.40
CA PHE A 48 16.01 -5.70 3.74
C PHE A 48 15.50 -5.92 5.16
N GLY A 49 14.64 -6.92 5.34
CA GLY A 49 14.05 -7.23 6.65
C GLY A 49 12.83 -6.37 7.03
N GLN A 50 12.33 -5.50 6.14
CA GLN A 50 11.08 -4.78 6.38
C GLN A 50 9.92 -5.76 6.65
N PRO A 51 9.08 -5.49 7.67
CA PRO A 51 7.94 -6.33 7.97
C PRO A 51 6.94 -6.32 6.83
N SER A 52 6.26 -7.44 6.63
CA SER A 52 5.06 -7.49 5.77
C SER A 52 3.94 -6.65 6.39
N ALA A 53 3.03 -6.11 5.58
CA ALA A 53 1.89 -5.34 6.07
C ALA A 53 0.59 -6.15 6.00
N LYS A 54 -0.23 -6.05 7.05
CA LYS A 54 -1.59 -6.60 7.09
C LYS A 54 -2.58 -5.47 7.34
N LEU A 55 -3.63 -5.41 6.52
CA LEU A 55 -4.71 -4.45 6.67
C LEU A 55 -5.84 -5.10 7.47
N VAL A 56 -6.29 -4.44 8.53
CA VAL A 56 -7.41 -4.87 9.36
C VAL A 56 -8.42 -3.74 9.45
N LEU A 57 -9.71 -4.05 9.35
CA LEU A 57 -10.77 -3.07 9.55
C LEU A 57 -10.62 -2.41 10.92
N ALA A 58 -10.66 -1.09 10.94
CA ALA A 58 -10.63 -0.30 12.15
C ALA A 58 -12.05 0.17 12.47
N GLY A 59 -12.37 0.27 13.76
CA GLY A 59 -13.48 1.13 14.19
C GLY A 59 -13.24 2.57 13.75
N SER A 60 -14.30 3.39 13.75
CA SER A 60 -14.26 4.80 13.37
C SER A 60 -13.46 5.66 14.37
N ASP A 61 -12.16 5.46 14.44
CA ASP A 61 -11.25 6.35 15.15
C ASP A 61 -10.44 7.13 14.12
N PRO A 62 -10.78 8.40 13.88
CA PRO A 62 -9.99 9.26 13.00
C PRO A 62 -8.67 9.59 13.68
N SER A 63 -7.66 8.74 13.50
CA SER A 63 -6.30 8.98 14.00
C SER A 63 -5.43 9.60 12.91
N ASP A 64 -5.02 10.85 13.15
CA ASP A 64 -3.78 11.55 12.78
C ASP A 64 -3.24 11.43 11.34
N LEU A 65 -4.09 11.19 10.35
CA LEU A 65 -3.68 11.39 8.96
C LEU A 65 -3.79 12.89 8.61
N PRO A 66 -2.76 13.49 7.97
CA PRO A 66 -2.87 14.84 7.46
C PRO A 66 -4.06 14.92 6.50
N SER A 67 -4.81 16.01 6.55
CA SER A 67 -6.03 16.24 5.77
C SER A 67 -5.84 16.22 4.25
N SER A 68 -4.59 16.09 3.78
CA SER A 68 -4.24 15.95 2.37
C SER A 68 -2.94 15.19 2.20
N LEU A 69 -2.88 14.28 1.23
CA LEU A 69 -1.67 13.54 0.87
C LEU A 69 -1.21 13.98 -0.52
N LYS A 70 0.02 14.51 -0.63
CA LYS A 70 0.58 14.89 -1.92
C LYS A 70 1.34 13.71 -2.55
N ILE A 71 0.78 13.11 -3.59
CA ILE A 71 1.39 12.05 -4.39
C ILE A 71 1.96 12.66 -5.67
N TRP A 72 3.29 12.74 -5.77
CA TRP A 72 4.00 13.19 -6.98
C TRP A 72 3.40 14.45 -7.64
N GLY A 73 3.16 15.49 -6.84
CA GLY A 73 2.62 16.77 -7.33
C GLY A 73 1.10 16.88 -7.30
N CYS A 74 0.38 15.77 -7.22
CA CYS A 74 -1.08 15.74 -7.09
C CYS A 74 -1.48 15.68 -5.61
N ILE A 75 -2.43 16.51 -5.20
CA ILE A 75 -3.02 16.46 -3.85
C ILE A 75 -4.24 15.55 -3.91
N VAL A 76 -4.28 14.56 -3.02
CA VAL A 76 -5.33 13.54 -2.91
C VAL A 76 -5.98 13.62 -1.54
#